data_AF-A0A0U3R3Y8-F1
#
_entry.id   AF-A0A0U3R3Y8-F1
#
_cell.length_a   1.000
_cell.length_b   1.000
_cell.length_c   1.000
_cell.angle_alpha   90.00
_cell.angle_beta   90.00
_cell.angle_gamma   90.00
#
_symmetry.space_group_name_H-M   'P 1'
#
loop_
_entity.id
_entity.type
_entity.pdbx_description
1 polymer ?
#
loop_
_entity_poly.entity_id
_entity_poly.type
_entity_poly.pdbx_seq_one_letter_code
_entity_poly.pdbx_strand_id
1 'polypeptide(L)' 'MDALLSIAQMPPGVPVASVGIDNGKNAALLAVEILALKDERLKKKLEEYRERMRE' A
#
# COMPACT_ATOMS: atom_id res chain seq x y z
N MET A 1 -6.60 11.82 14.56
CA MET A 1 -7.42 10.58 14.68
C MET A 1 -8.59 10.60 13.72
N ASP A 2 -9.29 11.73 13.64
CA ASP A 2 -10.46 11.96 12.77
C ASP A 2 -10.22 11.53 11.32
N ALA A 3 -9.10 11.93 10.73
CA ALA A 3 -8.76 11.55 9.36
C ALA A 3 -8.73 10.02 9.13
N LEU A 4 -8.17 9.25 10.08
CA LEU A 4 -8.11 7.79 9.95
C LEU A 4 -9.51 7.18 10.02
N LEU A 5 -10.33 7.62 10.97
CA LEU A 5 -11.69 7.12 11.15
C LEU A 5 -12.62 7.52 10.01
N SER A 6 -12.42 8.69 9.41
CA SER A 6 -13.18 9.15 8.23
C SER A 6 -12.83 8.41 6.94
N ILE A 7 -11.62 7.85 6.83
CA ILE A 7 -11.16 7.11 5.63
C ILE A 7 -11.40 5.59 5.80
N ALA A 8 -11.13 5.04 6.98
CA ALA A 8 -11.19 3.59 7.20
C ALA A 8 -12.60 3.06 7.43
N GLN A 9 -13.55 3.88 7.93
CA GLN A 9 -14.92 3.45 8.22
C GLN A 9 -15.84 3.62 7.00
N MET A 10 -15.55 2.88 5.93
CA MET A 10 -16.41 2.86 4.75
C MET A 10 -17.61 1.93 4.94
N PRO A 11 -18.79 2.28 4.40
CA PRO A 11 -19.96 1.41 4.46
C PRO A 11 -19.74 0.11 3.65
N PRO A 12 -20.50 -0.96 3.95
CA PRO A 12 -20.45 -2.19 3.17
C PRO A 12 -20.66 -1.94 1.66
N GLY A 13 -19.82 -2.58 0.84
CA GLY A 13 -19.89 -2.49 -0.63
C GLY A 13 -18.93 -1.49 -1.28
N VAL A 14 -18.30 -0.60 -0.52
CA VAL A 14 -17.32 0.37 -1.04
C VAL A 14 -16.02 0.31 -0.24
N PRO A 15 -15.14 -0.67 -0.49
CA PRO A 15 -13.91 -0.82 0.29
C PRO A 15 -12.89 0.28 -0.04
N VAL A 16 -12.17 0.74 0.98
CA VAL A 16 -11.01 1.63 0.84
C VAL A 16 -9.82 1.03 1.58
N ALA A 17 -8.71 0.84 0.87
CA ALA A 17 -7.47 0.39 1.50
C ALA A 17 -6.80 1.58 2.19
N SER A 18 -6.75 1.56 3.53
CA SER A 18 -6.14 2.60 4.35
C SER A 18 -4.78 2.17 4.87
N VAL A 19 -3.84 3.11 4.98
CA VAL A 19 -2.53 2.90 5.61
C VAL A 19 -2.41 3.73 6.89
N GLY A 20 -1.28 3.63 7.59
CA GLY A 20 -1.03 4.42 8.80
C GLY A 20 -1.09 5.94 8.57
N ILE A 21 -1.39 6.69 9.63
CA ILE A 21 -1.39 8.17 9.60
C ILE A 21 -0.01 8.68 9.18
N ASP A 22 0.02 9.68 8.30
CA ASP A 22 1.22 10.28 7.69
C ASP A 22 2.14 9.28 6.96
N ASN A 23 1.63 8.08 6.63
CA ASN A 23 2.41 7.01 6.04
C ASN A 23 2.23 6.91 4.52
N GLY A 24 2.56 7.99 3.81
CA GLY A 24 2.50 8.04 2.34
C GLY A 24 3.41 7.00 1.66
N LYS A 25 4.51 6.62 2.32
CA LYS A 25 5.41 5.57 1.82
C LYS A 25 4.71 4.22 1.72
N ASN A 26 3.96 3.82 2.75
CA ASN A 26 3.21 2.57 2.70
C ASN A 26 2.06 2.62 1.70
N ALA A 27 1.43 3.79 1.50
CA ALA A 27 0.43 3.95 0.44
C ALA A 27 1.04 3.69 -0.96
N ALA A 28 2.22 4.25 -1.22
CA ALA A 28 2.93 4.02 -2.48
C ALA A 28 3.35 2.55 -2.64
N LEU A 29 3.84 1.91 -1.58
CA LEU A 29 4.20 0.49 -1.61
C LEU A 29 2.99 -0.40 -1.89
N LEU A 30 1.85 -0.14 -1.25
CA LEU A 30 0.59 -0.85 -1.51
C LEU A 30 0.14 -0.68 -2.96
N ALA A 31 0.25 0.52 -3.53
CA ALA A 31 -0.06 0.75 -4.93
C ALA A 31 0.86 -0.05 -5.86
N VAL A 32 2.17 -0.08 -5.57
CA VAL A 32 3.15 -0.87 -6.33
C VAL A 32 2.86 -2.37 -6.21
N GLU A 33 2.46 -2.87 -5.05
CA GLU A 33 2.05 -4.27 -4.85
C GLU A 33 0.87 -4.66 -5.75
N ILE A 34 -0.12 -3.78 -5.89
CA ILE A 34 -1.26 -4.00 -6.79
C ILE A 34 -0.81 -3.99 -8.26
N LEU A 35 0.02 -3.03 -8.66
CA LEU A 35 0.51 -2.92 -10.04
C LEU A 35 1.44 -4.07 -10.44
N ALA A 36 2.26 -4.55 -9.50
CA ALA A 36 3.19 -5.66 -9.71
C ALA A 36 2.48 -6.97 -10.09
N LEU A 37 1.18 -7.12 -9.83
CA LEU A 37 0.38 -8.25 -10.31
C LEU A 37 0.32 -8.35 -11.83
N LYS A 38 0.55 -7.23 -12.55
CA LYS A 38 0.52 -7.17 -14.02
C LYS A 38 1.79 -6.60 -14.65
N ASP A 39 2.77 -6.18 -13.84
CA ASP A 39 4.04 -5.65 -14.32
C ASP A 39 5.21 -6.35 -13.63
N GLU A 40 5.86 -7.27 -14.35
CA GLU A 40 7.00 -8.05 -13.87
C GLU A 40 8.21 -7.17 -13.50
N ARG A 41 8.36 -5.98 -14.12
CA ARG A 41 9.45 -5.05 -13.78
C ARG A 41 9.23 -4.46 -12.39
N LEU A 42 7.98 -4.09 -12.07
CA LEU A 42 7.63 -3.60 -10.74
C LEU A 42 7.74 -4.69 -9.69
N LYS A 43 7.34 -5.92 -10.02
CA LYS A 43 7.49 -7.08 -9.14
C LYS A 43 8.94 -7.31 -8.74
N LYS A 44 9.86 -7.35 -9.71
CA LYS A 44 11.30 -7.50 -9.43
C LYS A 44 11.84 -6.37 -8.54
N LYS A 45 11.49 -5.11 -8.84
CA LYS A 45 11.89 -3.95 -8.01
C LYS A 45 11.34 -4.03 -6.58
N LEU A 46 10.13 -4.56 -6.41
CA LEU A 46 9.52 -4.73 -5.09
C LEU A 46 10.23 -5.83 -4.29
N GLU A 47 10.63 -6.93 -4.94
CA GLU A 47 11.43 -8.00 -4.32
C GLU A 47 12.79 -7.46 -3.85
N GLU A 48 13.53 -6.77 -4.72
CA GLU A 48 14.80 -6.12 -4.39
C GLU A 48 14.66 -5.08 -3.25
N TYR A 49 13.55 -4.34 -3.22
CA TYR A 49 13.26 -3.43 -2.12
C TYR A 49 13.05 -4.17 -0.79
N ARG A 50 12.35 -5.32 -0.81
CA ARG A 50 12.10 -6.13 0.39
C ARG A 50 13.34 -6.86 0.89
N GLU A 51 14.23 -7.30 0.01
CA GLU A 51 15.52 -7.89 0.38
C GLU A 51 16.39 -6.88 1.13
N ARG A 52 16.54 -5.67 0.59
CA ARG A 52 17.29 -4.57 1.22
C ARG A 52 16.78 -4.13 2.60
N MET A 53 15.53 -4.43 2.96
CA MET A 53 14.99 -4.12 4.29
C MET A 53 15.17 -5.25 5.30
N ARG A 54 15.52 -6.46 4.85
CA ARG A 54 15.79 -7.60 5.74
C ARG A 54 17.24 -7.64 6.21
N GLU A 55 18.13 -7.04 5.43
CA GLU A 55 19.52 -6.74 5.80
C GLU A 55 19.57 -5.57 6.78
#